data_AF-A0A2E4EA72-F1
#
_entry.id   AF-A0A2E4EA72-F1
#
_cell.length_a   1.000
_cell.length_b   1.000
_cell.length_c   1.000
_cell.angle_alpha   90.00
_cell.angle_beta   90.00
_cell.angle_gamma   90.00
#
_symmetry.space_group_name_H-M   'P 1'
#
loop_
_entity.id
_entity.type
_entity.pdbx_description
1 polymer ?
#
loop_
_entity_poly.entity_id
_entity_poly.type
_entity_poly.pdbx_seq_one_letter_code
_entity_poly.pdbx_strand_id
1 'polypeptide(L)'
;MELQEKISLVRQIAPPVSGLPKSTLLNLKVGSVVRINTLPNPLQMVEQVFEYTETNKHGEKKKFKWKEYMLRDLKDFSVRFLEVEDDDELEAYLTGEKVSQGRLSDTPHKGLKQLCIEGSPIGTLYLEEFCHAVFDGKNGEESVLMLDYEADSGEMLGVEVWEGGNIEAFFYKEVNVKQIEVVSHAE
;
A
#
# COMPACT_ATOMS: atom_id res chain seq x y z
N MET A 1 -29.39 9.80 -8.50
CA MET A 1 -29.08 8.41 -8.13
C MET A 1 -27.88 8.44 -7.21
N GLU A 2 -28.10 8.19 -5.92
CA GLU A 2 -27.04 8.25 -4.91
C GLU A 2 -26.05 7.09 -5.10
N LEU A 3 -24.80 7.27 -4.68
CA LEU A 3 -23.74 6.25 -4.80
C LEU A 3 -24.12 4.94 -4.10
N GLN A 4 -24.94 5.00 -3.04
CA GLN A 4 -25.53 3.83 -2.39
C GLN A 4 -26.48 3.04 -3.31
N GLU A 5 -27.28 3.71 -4.14
CA GLU A 5 -28.16 3.05 -5.11
C GLU A 5 -27.32 2.39 -6.21
N LYS A 6 -26.22 3.03 -6.65
CA LYS A 6 -25.27 2.45 -7.62
C LYS A 6 -24.58 1.21 -7.06
N ILE A 7 -24.07 1.27 -5.83
CA ILE A 7 -23.43 0.12 -5.16
C ILE A 7 -24.44 -1.01 -4.92
N SER A 8 -25.68 -0.65 -4.56
CA SER A 8 -26.77 -1.63 -4.41
C SER A 8 -27.14 -2.28 -5.75
N LEU A 9 -27.15 -1.51 -6.85
CA LEU A 9 -27.34 -2.04 -8.20
C LEU A 9 -26.20 -2.96 -8.62
N VAL A 10 -24.94 -2.58 -8.36
CA VAL A 10 -23.77 -3.43 -8.66
C VAL A 10 -23.86 -4.76 -7.91
N ARG A 11 -24.27 -4.74 -6.64
CA ARG A 11 -24.53 -5.96 -5.84
C ARG A 11 -25.70 -6.81 -6.36
N GLN A 12 -26.63 -6.24 -7.12
CA GLN A 12 -27.74 -6.97 -7.76
C GLN A 12 -27.33 -7.56 -9.13
N ILE A 13 -26.37 -6.94 -9.83
CA ILE A 13 -25.90 -7.37 -11.16
C ILE A 13 -24.80 -8.43 -11.03
N ALA A 14 -23.92 -8.30 -10.03
CA ALA A 14 -22.94 -9.30 -9.65
C ALA A 14 -22.99 -9.47 -8.12
N PRO A 15 -23.52 -10.59 -7.59
CA PRO A 15 -23.45 -10.83 -6.16
C PRO A 15 -21.98 -10.79 -5.72
N PRO A 16 -21.69 -10.34 -4.48
CA PRO A 16 -20.34 -10.41 -3.94
C PRO A 16 -19.77 -11.80 -4.18
N VAL A 17 -18.60 -11.88 -4.83
CA VAL A 17 -18.01 -13.19 -5.12
C VAL A 17 -17.40 -13.73 -3.83
N SER A 18 -18.25 -14.32 -2.99
CA SER A 18 -17.80 -15.02 -1.80
C SER A 18 -16.98 -16.25 -2.22
N GLY A 19 -15.73 -16.34 -1.75
CA GLY A 19 -14.87 -17.50 -2.01
C GLY A 19 -13.83 -17.32 -3.12
N LEU A 20 -13.53 -16.07 -3.53
CA LEU A 20 -12.35 -15.83 -4.37
C LEU A 20 -11.06 -16.26 -3.65
N PRO A 21 -10.12 -16.92 -4.34
CA PRO A 21 -8.82 -17.26 -3.77
C PRO A 21 -8.12 -15.99 -3.27
N LYS A 22 -7.37 -16.11 -2.16
CA LYS A 22 -6.56 -15.01 -1.64
C LYS A 22 -5.62 -14.42 -2.71
N SER A 23 -5.12 -15.25 -3.61
CA SER A 23 -4.28 -14.84 -4.75
C SER A 23 -4.96 -13.89 -5.74
N THR A 24 -6.30 -13.74 -5.70
CA THR A 24 -7.00 -12.70 -6.44
C THR A 24 -6.60 -11.30 -5.98
N LEU A 25 -6.13 -11.13 -4.74
CA LEU A 25 -5.63 -9.84 -4.26
C LEU A 25 -4.41 -9.33 -5.04
N LEU A 26 -3.55 -10.21 -5.57
CA LEU A 26 -2.43 -9.83 -6.45
C LEU A 26 -2.86 -9.46 -7.87
N ASN A 27 -4.13 -9.67 -8.20
CA ASN A 27 -4.63 -9.53 -9.56
C ASN A 27 -5.80 -8.54 -9.64
N LEU A 28 -6.00 -7.70 -8.61
CA LEU A 28 -7.04 -6.68 -8.66
C LEU A 28 -6.80 -5.73 -9.84
N LYS A 29 -7.88 -5.40 -10.53
CA LYS A 29 -7.89 -4.45 -11.65
C LYS A 29 -8.51 -3.13 -11.20
N VAL A 30 -8.18 -2.05 -11.90
CA VAL A 30 -8.89 -0.77 -11.77
C VAL A 30 -10.40 -1.00 -11.88
N GLY A 31 -11.16 -0.41 -10.96
CA GLY A 31 -12.61 -0.60 -10.83
C GLY A 31 -13.02 -1.78 -9.95
N SER A 32 -12.10 -2.66 -9.55
CA SER A 32 -12.40 -3.71 -8.55
C SER A 32 -12.79 -3.06 -7.22
N VAL A 33 -13.72 -3.69 -6.50
CA VAL A 33 -14.18 -3.23 -5.19
C VAL A 33 -13.81 -4.26 -4.15
N VAL A 34 -13.12 -3.81 -3.11
CA VAL A 34 -12.75 -4.61 -1.95
C VAL A 34 -13.47 -4.09 -0.70
N ARG A 35 -13.70 -4.99 0.24
CA ARG A 35 -14.18 -4.68 1.58
C ARG A 35 -13.05 -4.99 2.58
N ILE A 36 -12.57 -3.98 3.29
CA ILE A 36 -11.56 -4.13 4.34
C ILE A 36 -12.26 -3.90 5.69
N ASN A 37 -12.52 -4.98 6.42
CA ASN A 37 -13.38 -4.95 7.61
C ASN A 37 -12.80 -4.19 8.81
N THR A 38 -11.49 -3.92 8.80
CA THR A 38 -10.81 -3.15 9.85
C THR A 38 -10.98 -1.64 9.70
N LEU A 39 -11.61 -1.17 8.61
CA LEU A 39 -11.83 0.25 8.34
C LEU A 39 -13.20 0.74 8.81
N PRO A 40 -13.31 2.01 9.25
CA PRO A 40 -14.62 2.62 9.56
C PRO A 40 -15.59 2.60 8.39
N ASN A 41 -15.05 2.81 7.17
CA ASN A 41 -15.75 2.71 5.90
C ASN A 41 -15.11 1.55 5.12
N PRO A 42 -15.74 0.37 5.09
CA PRO A 42 -15.04 -0.82 4.65
C PRO A 42 -14.95 -0.95 3.13
N LEU A 43 -15.81 -0.28 2.36
CA LEU A 43 -15.86 -0.42 0.90
C LEU A 43 -14.91 0.54 0.20
N GLN A 44 -13.95 -0.04 -0.52
CA GLN A 44 -12.88 0.66 -1.20
C GLN A 44 -12.84 0.22 -2.67
N MET A 45 -12.63 1.16 -3.60
CA MET A 45 -12.51 0.86 -5.02
C MET A 45 -11.07 1.09 -5.48
N VAL A 46 -10.54 0.14 -6.26
CA VAL A 46 -9.22 0.27 -6.89
C VAL A 46 -9.30 1.33 -7.99
N GLU A 47 -8.55 2.41 -7.83
CA GLU A 47 -8.46 3.50 -8.80
C GLU A 47 -7.23 3.37 -9.68
N GLN A 48 -6.11 2.94 -9.11
CA GLN A 48 -4.86 2.69 -9.82
C GLN A 48 -4.19 1.42 -9.26
N VAL A 49 -3.40 0.78 -10.11
CA VAL A 49 -2.60 -0.39 -9.77
C VAL A 49 -1.16 -0.03 -10.11
N PHE A 50 -0.27 -0.27 -9.16
CA PHE A 50 1.15 -0.09 -9.30
C PHE A 50 1.83 -1.44 -9.12
N GLU A 51 2.84 -1.70 -9.93
CA GLU A 51 3.62 -2.93 -9.88
C GLU A 51 5.05 -2.59 -9.50
N TYR A 52 5.52 -3.23 -8.43
CA TYR A 52 6.87 -3.11 -7.95
C TYR A 52 7.61 -4.41 -8.20
N THR A 53 8.86 -4.30 -8.63
CA THR A 53 9.77 -5.43 -8.72
C THR A 53 10.97 -5.17 -7.83
N GLU A 54 11.12 -5.98 -6.79
CA GLU A 54 12.33 -5.92 -5.96
C GLU A 54 13.56 -6.30 -6.80
N THR A 55 14.66 -5.61 -6.55
CA THR A 55 15.95 -5.80 -7.21
C THR A 55 17.03 -6.01 -6.16
N ASN A 56 18.04 -6.79 -6.49
CA ASN A 56 19.23 -6.85 -5.65
C ASN A 56 20.06 -5.55 -5.77
N LYS A 57 21.13 -5.44 -4.99
CA LYS A 57 22.07 -4.28 -5.03
C LYS A 57 22.73 -4.01 -6.39
N HIS A 58 22.60 -4.93 -7.35
CA HIS A 58 23.11 -4.83 -8.72
C HIS A 58 22.00 -4.51 -9.74
N GLY A 59 20.76 -4.31 -9.28
CA GLY A 59 19.60 -4.04 -10.13
C GLY A 59 18.99 -5.29 -10.77
N GLU A 60 19.39 -6.50 -10.36
CA GLU A 60 18.82 -7.73 -10.91
C GLU A 60 17.48 -8.02 -10.24
N LYS A 61 16.43 -8.18 -11.06
CA LYS A 61 15.05 -8.44 -10.62
C LYS A 61 14.96 -9.77 -9.87
N LYS A 62 14.39 -9.74 -8.65
CA LYS A 62 14.05 -10.95 -7.89
C LYS A 62 12.71 -11.52 -8.36
N LYS A 63 12.48 -12.82 -8.10
CA LYS A 63 11.17 -13.44 -8.30
C LYS A 63 10.31 -13.19 -7.06
N PHE A 64 9.67 -12.04 -7.05
CA PHE A 64 8.77 -11.58 -5.99
C PHE A 64 7.61 -10.85 -6.66
N LYS A 65 6.40 -10.96 -6.11
CA LYS A 65 5.24 -10.22 -6.61
C LYS A 65 4.79 -9.22 -5.58
N TRP A 66 4.87 -7.96 -5.95
CA TRP A 66 4.39 -6.85 -5.15
C TRP A 66 3.54 -5.95 -6.00
N LYS A 67 2.32 -5.71 -5.53
CA LYS A 67 1.42 -4.73 -6.11
C LYS A 67 0.92 -3.79 -5.04
N GLU A 68 0.81 -2.53 -5.42
CA GLU A 68 0.16 -1.52 -4.61
C GLU A 68 -1.10 -1.04 -5.33
N TYR A 69 -2.18 -0.92 -4.57
CA TYR A 69 -3.47 -0.49 -5.06
C TYR A 69 -3.82 0.86 -4.46
N MET A 70 -3.95 1.88 -5.30
CA MET A 70 -4.60 3.12 -4.89
C MET A 70 -6.09 2.84 -4.69
N LEU A 71 -6.52 2.86 -3.44
CA LEU A 71 -7.87 2.62 -3.00
C LEU A 71 -8.58 3.94 -2.74
N ARG A 72 -9.79 4.08 -3.29
CA ARG A 72 -10.69 5.19 -3.03
C ARG A 72 -11.85 4.75 -2.16
N ASP A 73 -12.07 5.46 -1.07
CA ASP A 73 -13.19 5.25 -0.16
C ASP A 73 -14.50 5.63 -0.87
N LEU A 74 -15.45 4.69 -0.94
CA LEU A 74 -16.72 4.91 -1.62
C LEU A 74 -17.73 5.76 -0.83
N LYS A 75 -17.40 6.19 0.38
CA LYS A 75 -18.24 7.06 1.21
C LYS A 75 -17.70 8.48 1.27
N ASP A 76 -16.41 8.65 1.55
CA ASP A 76 -15.80 9.97 1.73
C ASP A 76 -14.75 10.37 0.68
N PHE A 77 -14.46 9.49 -0.28
CA PHE A 77 -13.52 9.69 -1.38
C PHE A 77 -12.06 9.92 -0.96
N SER A 78 -11.73 9.68 0.31
CA SER A 78 -10.35 9.62 0.75
C SER A 78 -9.57 8.52 0.02
N VAL A 79 -8.26 8.71 -0.09
CA VAL A 79 -7.36 7.78 -0.76
C VAL A 79 -6.50 7.09 0.29
N ARG A 80 -6.29 5.79 0.09
CA ARG A 80 -5.31 4.97 0.80
C ARG A 80 -4.63 4.05 -0.20
N PHE A 81 -3.54 3.45 0.20
CA PHE A 81 -2.80 2.49 -0.60
C PHE A 81 -2.82 1.14 0.12
N LEU A 82 -3.10 0.08 -0.63
CA LEU A 82 -3.04 -1.29 -0.16
C LEU A 82 -1.92 -1.99 -0.92
N GLU A 83 -0.85 -2.30 -0.21
CA GLU A 83 0.26 -3.10 -0.70
C GLU A 83 -0.07 -4.58 -0.47
N VAL A 84 0.20 -5.40 -1.47
CA VAL A 84 -0.02 -6.85 -1.42
C VAL A 84 1.23 -7.52 -1.98
N GLU A 85 1.80 -8.40 -1.16
CA GLU A 85 3.09 -9.02 -1.38
C GLU A 85 2.98 -10.54 -1.28
N ASP A 86 3.71 -11.25 -2.14
CA ASP A 86 3.76 -12.71 -2.19
C ASP A 86 5.23 -13.15 -2.32
N ASP A 87 5.87 -13.35 -1.16
CA ASP A 87 7.21 -13.94 -1.01
C ASP A 87 7.11 -15.32 -0.36
N ASP A 88 6.93 -15.37 0.97
CA ASP A 88 6.74 -16.60 1.76
C ASP A 88 5.26 -16.90 2.02
N GLU A 89 4.50 -15.86 2.39
CA GLU A 89 3.05 -15.89 2.47
C GLU A 89 2.45 -14.63 1.85
N LEU A 90 1.14 -14.69 1.58
CA LEU A 90 0.45 -13.53 1.04
C LEU A 90 0.15 -12.55 2.16
N GLU A 91 0.85 -11.42 2.13
CA GLU A 91 0.76 -10.34 3.09
C GLU A 91 0.06 -9.14 2.48
N ALA A 92 -0.49 -8.28 3.34
CA ALA A 92 -1.13 -7.06 2.90
C ALA A 92 -0.92 -5.95 3.93
N TYR A 93 -0.52 -4.79 3.43
CA TYR A 93 -0.23 -3.61 4.24
C TYR A 93 -1.10 -2.45 3.76
N LEU A 94 -1.68 -1.70 4.70
CA LEU A 94 -2.55 -0.58 4.38
C LEU A 94 -1.95 0.72 4.90
N THR A 95 -1.76 1.68 4.01
CA THR A 95 -1.27 3.00 4.39
C THR A 95 -2.30 3.77 5.21
N GLY A 96 -1.76 4.52 6.15
CA GLY A 96 -2.45 5.38 7.11
C GLY A 96 -2.10 6.85 6.87
N GLU A 97 -1.58 7.52 7.89
CA GLU A 97 -1.27 8.95 7.80
C GLU A 97 0.00 9.20 6.96
N LYS A 98 -0.10 10.11 5.99
CA LYS A 98 1.07 10.62 5.25
C LYS A 98 1.87 11.57 6.12
N VAL A 99 3.17 11.32 6.23
CA VAL A 99 4.12 12.21 6.91
C VAL A 99 4.72 13.16 5.89
N SER A 100 4.60 14.46 6.14
CA SER A 100 5.23 15.47 5.28
C SER A 100 6.74 15.38 5.38
N GLN A 101 7.46 15.40 4.25
CA GLN A 101 8.92 15.32 4.19
C GLN A 101 9.61 16.31 5.12
N GLY A 102 9.10 17.54 5.24
CA GLY A 102 9.66 18.57 6.12
C GLY A 102 9.57 18.27 7.63
N ARG A 103 8.84 17.23 8.04
CA ARG A 103 8.78 16.76 9.43
C ARG A 103 9.80 15.67 9.73
N LEU A 104 10.46 15.10 8.72
CA LEU A 104 11.48 14.07 8.92
C LEU A 104 12.77 14.74 9.43
N SER A 105 13.37 14.19 10.49
CA SER A 105 14.57 14.80 11.11
C SER A 105 15.76 14.90 10.16
N ASP A 106 15.87 13.95 9.22
CA ASP A 106 16.97 13.82 8.28
C ASP A 106 16.45 13.27 6.95
N THR A 107 17.25 13.43 5.89
CA THR A 107 16.97 12.82 4.58
C THR A 107 17.12 11.30 4.67
N PRO A 108 16.06 10.51 4.44
CA PRO A 108 16.10 9.06 4.54
C PRO A 108 17.06 8.42 3.51
N HIS A 109 17.84 7.44 3.95
CA HIS A 109 18.72 6.64 3.10
C HIS A 109 19.12 5.35 3.83
N LYS A 110 19.64 4.34 3.12
CA LYS A 110 20.05 3.03 3.68
C LYS A 110 21.06 3.07 4.85
N GLY A 111 21.81 4.17 4.99
CA GLY A 111 22.75 4.37 6.10
C GLY A 111 22.14 4.99 7.36
N LEU A 112 20.89 5.47 7.29
CA LEU A 112 20.24 6.22 8.36
C LEU A 112 19.46 5.22 9.21
N LYS A 113 20.05 4.84 10.34
CA LYS A 113 19.50 3.80 11.21
C LYS A 113 18.35 4.26 12.09
N GLN A 114 18.20 5.57 12.25
CA GLN A 114 17.21 6.16 13.13
C GLN A 114 16.59 7.37 12.46
N LEU A 115 15.29 7.53 12.62
CA LEU A 115 14.52 8.65 12.09
C LEU A 115 13.60 9.19 13.19
N CYS A 116 13.41 10.50 13.25
CA CYS A 116 12.41 11.11 14.11
C CYS A 116 11.43 11.93 13.26
N ILE A 117 10.19 12.04 13.73
CA ILE A 117 9.16 12.88 13.10
C ILE A 117 8.87 14.07 14.01
N GLU A 118 9.16 15.27 13.54
CA GLU A 118 8.92 16.51 14.26
C GLU A 118 7.44 16.65 14.63
N GLY A 119 7.21 16.97 15.91
CA GLY A 119 5.86 17.12 16.48
C GLY A 119 5.08 15.81 16.66
N SER A 120 5.72 14.64 16.45
CA SER A 120 5.10 13.34 16.71
C SER A 120 5.48 12.79 18.09
N PRO A 121 4.53 12.24 18.89
CA PRO A 121 4.83 11.61 20.16
C PRO A 121 5.45 10.21 20.02
N ILE A 122 5.56 9.68 18.79
CA ILE A 122 5.97 8.31 18.48
C ILE A 122 7.39 7.96 18.94
N GLY A 123 8.21 8.98 19.19
CA GLY A 123 9.61 8.81 19.55
C GLY A 123 10.51 8.54 18.34
N THR A 124 11.55 7.74 18.57
CA THR A 124 12.52 7.35 17.55
C THR A 124 12.05 6.11 16.82
N LEU A 125 12.14 6.16 15.49
CA LEU A 125 11.92 5.02 14.61
C LEU A 125 13.27 4.44 14.19
N TYR A 126 13.37 3.13 14.14
CA TYR A 126 14.59 2.38 13.81
C TYR A 126 14.42 1.70 12.47
N LEU A 127 15.45 1.75 11.62
CA LEU A 127 15.40 1.11 10.31
C LEU A 127 15.46 -0.42 10.49
N GLU A 128 14.37 -1.10 10.18
CA GLU A 128 14.24 -2.55 10.23
C GLU A 128 14.71 -3.17 8.91
N GLU A 129 14.14 -2.71 7.81
CA GLU A 129 14.39 -3.26 6.48
C GLU A 129 14.58 -2.16 5.44
N PHE A 130 15.32 -2.50 4.38
CA PHE A 130 15.34 -1.70 3.17
C PHE A 130 15.49 -2.58 1.94
N CYS A 131 14.85 -2.19 0.85
CA CYS A 131 15.00 -2.86 -0.44
C CYS A 131 15.12 -1.85 -1.59
N HIS A 132 15.68 -2.32 -2.70
CA HIS A 132 15.69 -1.55 -3.94
C HIS A 132 14.57 -2.10 -4.82
N ALA A 133 13.65 -1.26 -5.26
CA ALA A 133 12.59 -1.67 -6.17
C ALA A 133 12.59 -0.84 -7.45
N VAL A 134 12.03 -1.44 -8.49
CA VAL A 134 11.66 -0.75 -9.72
C VAL A 134 10.15 -0.66 -9.77
N PHE A 135 9.64 0.56 -9.87
CA PHE A 135 8.25 0.88 -10.12
C PHE A 135 8.02 0.93 -11.63
N ASP A 136 7.13 0.08 -12.16
CA ASP A 136 6.76 0.11 -13.58
C ASP A 136 5.45 0.91 -13.76
N GLY A 137 5.62 2.21 -14.04
CA GLY A 137 4.53 3.16 -14.16
C GLY A 137 4.20 3.56 -15.60
N LYS A 138 3.16 4.40 -15.76
CA LYS A 138 2.78 4.95 -17.08
C LYS A 138 3.89 5.76 -17.77
N ASN A 139 4.85 6.27 -17.00
CA ASN A 139 5.95 7.09 -17.49
C ASN A 139 7.25 6.30 -17.70
N GLY A 140 7.21 4.98 -17.52
CA GLY A 140 8.38 4.09 -17.60
C GLY A 140 8.77 3.53 -16.24
N GLU A 141 9.86 2.77 -16.25
CA GLU A 141 10.47 2.21 -15.04
C GLU A 141 11.21 3.32 -14.26
N GLU A 142 10.88 3.47 -12.98
CA GLU A 142 11.57 4.37 -12.05
C GLU A 142 12.18 3.56 -10.90
N SER A 143 13.38 3.94 -10.47
CA SER A 143 14.03 3.30 -9.32
C SER A 143 13.57 3.95 -8.02
N VAL A 144 13.25 3.12 -7.03
CA VAL A 144 12.87 3.56 -5.68
C VAL A 144 13.65 2.78 -4.63
N LEU A 145 14.10 3.49 -3.60
CA LEU A 145 14.63 2.88 -2.37
C LEU A 145 13.50 2.89 -1.34
N MET A 146 13.08 1.71 -0.93
CA MET A 146 12.07 1.52 0.11
C MET A 146 12.79 1.32 1.45
N LEU A 147 12.35 2.02 2.48
CA LEU A 147 12.92 2.00 3.81
C LEU A 147 11.78 1.80 4.82
N ASP A 148 11.84 0.72 5.57
CA ASP A 148 10.84 0.40 6.59
C ASP A 148 11.42 0.67 7.97
N TYR A 149 10.78 1.59 8.67
CA TYR A 149 11.16 1.95 10.02
C TYR A 149 10.09 1.51 11.02
N GLU A 150 10.51 1.03 12.19
CA GLU A 150 9.62 0.63 13.28
C GLU A 150 9.97 1.39 14.57
N ALA A 151 8.96 1.88 15.28
CA ALA A 151 9.12 2.44 16.62
C ALA A 151 9.04 1.34 17.69
N ASP A 152 9.57 1.59 18.88
CA ASP A 152 9.42 0.67 20.02
C ASP A 152 7.95 0.36 20.39
N SER A 153 7.01 1.21 19.95
CA SER A 153 5.56 1.01 20.09
C SER A 153 4.98 -0.03 19.11
N GLY A 154 5.74 -0.45 18.10
CA GLY A 154 5.32 -1.28 16.97
C GLY A 154 4.66 -0.49 15.83
N GLU A 155 4.71 0.84 15.85
CA GLU A 155 4.23 1.66 14.75
C GLU A 155 5.25 1.66 13.60
N MET A 156 4.78 1.31 12.40
CA MET A 156 5.61 1.18 11.20
C MET A 156 5.45 2.39 10.28
N LEU A 157 6.59 2.87 9.76
CA LEU A 157 6.68 3.96 8.80
C LEU A 157 7.45 3.49 7.57
N GLY A 158 6.76 3.51 6.43
CA GLY A 158 7.32 3.17 5.13
C GLY A 158 7.76 4.46 4.47
N VAL A 159 8.99 4.49 3.96
CA VAL A 159 9.57 5.65 3.31
C VAL A 159 10.10 5.26 1.93
N GLU A 160 9.60 5.95 0.93
CA GLU A 160 9.96 5.78 -0.46
C GLU A 160 10.87 6.94 -0.89
N VAL A 161 12.07 6.61 -1.35
CA VAL A 161 13.02 7.59 -1.88
C VAL A 161 13.17 7.37 -3.38
N TRP A 162 12.54 8.24 -4.15
CA TRP A 162 12.43 8.16 -5.60
C TRP A 162 13.64 8.78 -6.31
N GLU A 163 13.86 8.37 -7.56
CA GLU A 163 14.86 8.99 -8.43
C GLU A 163 14.58 10.50 -8.60
N GLY A 164 15.59 11.35 -8.34
CA GLY A 164 15.42 12.81 -8.27
C GLY A 164 15.21 13.37 -6.86
N GLY A 165 15.12 12.50 -5.84
CA GLY A 165 15.10 12.89 -4.42
C GLY A 165 13.73 13.25 -3.86
N ASN A 166 12.65 12.93 -4.58
CA ASN A 166 11.30 13.00 -4.03
C ASN A 166 11.15 11.93 -2.93
N ILE A 167 10.54 12.32 -1.81
CA ILE A 167 10.38 11.44 -0.65
C ILE A 167 8.91 11.38 -0.28
N GLU A 168 8.38 10.17 -0.26
CA GLU A 168 7.05 9.88 0.27
C GLU A 168 7.21 9.07 1.56
N ALA A 169 6.40 9.36 2.57
CA ALA A 169 6.46 8.66 3.85
C ALA A 169 5.03 8.47 4.38
N PHE A 170 4.70 7.24 4.75
CA PHE A 170 3.39 6.88 5.26
C PHE A 170 3.52 5.96 6.46
N PHE A 171 2.73 6.22 7.49
CA PHE A 171 2.46 5.16 8.46
C PHE A 171 1.68 4.06 7.77
N TYR A 172 1.96 2.81 8.11
CA TYR A 172 1.22 1.69 7.58
C TYR A 172 1.01 0.63 8.65
N LYS A 173 0.12 -0.32 8.36
CA LYS A 173 -0.14 -1.46 9.24
C LYS A 173 -0.42 -2.69 8.41
N GLU A 174 0.01 -3.83 8.92
CA GLU A 174 -0.41 -5.10 8.39
C GLU A 174 -1.93 -5.26 8.54
N VAL A 175 -2.58 -5.75 7.48
CA VAL A 175 -3.99 -6.12 7.46
C VAL A 175 -4.07 -7.59 7.14
N ASN A 176 -4.54 -8.37 8.12
CA ASN A 176 -4.78 -9.78 7.92
C ASN A 176 -5.66 -10.00 6.67
N VAL A 177 -5.12 -10.71 5.68
CA VAL A 177 -5.79 -10.95 4.40
C VAL A 177 -7.21 -11.53 4.55
N LYS A 178 -7.50 -12.27 5.63
CA LYS A 178 -8.86 -12.80 5.90
C LYS A 178 -9.89 -11.69 6.21
N GLN A 179 -9.44 -10.47 6.51
CA GLN A 179 -10.28 -9.29 6.71
C GLN A 179 -10.55 -8.52 5.41
N ILE A 180 -9.96 -8.95 4.30
CA ILE A 180 -10.15 -8.36 2.98
C ILE A 180 -11.03 -9.29 2.14
N GLU A 181 -12.17 -8.77 1.68
CA GLU A 181 -13.09 -9.47 0.79
C GLU A 181 -13.11 -8.76 -0.56
N VAL A 182 -12.89 -9.49 -1.65
CA VAL A 182 -13.08 -8.95 -3.01
C VAL A 182 -14.57 -9.01 -3.35
N VAL A 183 -15.23 -7.85 -3.29
CA VAL A 183 -16.68 -7.73 -3.51
C VAL A 183 -17.01 -7.82 -5.00
N SER A 184 -16.20 -7.17 -5.84
CA SER A 184 -16.35 -7.20 -7.28
C SER A 184 -14.97 -7.13 -7.91
N HIS A 185 -14.76 -7.91 -8.96
CA HIS A 185 -13.55 -7.88 -9.75
C HIS A 185 -13.94 -7.46 -11.18
N ALA A 186 -13.31 -6.41 -11.69
CA ALA A 186 -13.57 -5.94 -13.04
C ALA A 186 -13.13 -7.01 -14.06
N GLU A 187 -13.94 -7.23 -15.10
CA GLU A 187 -13.57 -8.10 -16.23
C GLU A 187 -12.48 -7.49 -17.10
#